data_AF-A0A914GEF6-F1
#
_entry.id   AF-A0A914GEF6-F1
#
_cell.length_a   1.000
_cell.length_b   1.000
_cell.length_c   1.000
_cell.angle_alpha   90.00
_cell.angle_beta   90.00
_cell.angle_gamma   90.00
#
_symmetry.space_group_name_H-M   'P 1'
#
loop_
_entity.id
_entity.type
_entity.pdbx_description
1 polymer ?
#
loop_
_entity_poly.entity_id
_entity_poly.type
_entity_poly.pdbx_seq_one_letter_code
_entity_poly.pdbx_strand_id
1 'polypeptide(L)'
;MVIATDEIRSYCMFNFANINWTSSATAGAITGGRGGHQSALVGFNGGNGTGYFELPYSAEGNSYKLVQYGSTQIAGRWLARIDEQIQYGGCSNESRGTLETSQQYGNMLGGFALNVSGPCYRPTDIIKMQFDEITIDCER
;
A
#
# COMPACT_ATOMS: atom_id res chain seq x y z
N MET A 1 -12.88 -9.00 -6.92
CA MET A 1 -11.43 -9.19 -7.03
C MET A 1 -11.15 -9.82 -8.38
N VAL A 2 -10.12 -9.35 -9.08
CA VAL A 2 -9.66 -9.93 -10.35
C VAL A 2 -8.17 -10.20 -10.22
N ILE A 3 -7.72 -11.39 -10.59
CA ILE A 3 -6.30 -11.74 -10.66
C ILE A 3 -5.94 -11.90 -12.12
N ALA A 4 -4.82 -11.31 -12.54
CA ALA A 4 -4.29 -11.40 -13.89
C ALA A 4 -2.80 -11.76 -13.82
N THR A 5 -2.35 -12.62 -14.72
CA THR A 5 -0.94 -13.03 -14.79
C THR A 5 -0.50 -13.13 -16.25
N ASP A 6 0.76 -12.79 -16.50
CA ASP A 6 1.46 -12.96 -17.78
C ASP A 6 2.55 -14.05 -17.68
N GLU A 7 2.38 -15.03 -16.79
CA GLU A 7 3.32 -16.10 -16.43
C GLU A 7 4.59 -15.65 -15.68
N ILE A 8 4.99 -14.39 -15.83
CA ILE A 8 6.17 -13.82 -15.15
C ILE A 8 5.75 -13.02 -13.93
N ARG A 9 4.68 -12.24 -14.05
CA ARG A 9 4.13 -11.36 -13.01
C ARG A 9 2.68 -11.67 -12.78
N SER A 10 2.27 -11.52 -11.52
CA SER A 10 0.88 -11.68 -11.10
C SER A 10 0.40 -10.40 -10.44
N TYR A 11 -0.81 -9.97 -10.81
CA TYR A 11 -1.44 -8.77 -10.31
C TYR A 11 -2.83 -9.10 -9.74
N CYS A 12 -3.17 -8.44 -8.64
CA CYS A 12 -4.50 -8.47 -8.04
C CYS A 12 -5.13 -7.08 -8.11
N MET A 13 -6.40 -7.04 -8.53
CA MET A 13 -7.20 -5.83 -8.63
C MET A 13 -8.46 -5.94 -7.76
N PHE A 14 -8.62 -4.96 -6.87
CA PHE A 14 -9.82 -4.73 -6.08
C PHE A 14 -10.55 -3.50 -6.60
N ASN A 15 -11.86 -3.62 -6.82
CA ASN A 15 -12.72 -2.52 -7.22
C ASN A 15 -13.78 -2.31 -6.14
N PHE A 16 -13.70 -1.19 -5.44
CA PHE A 16 -14.68 -0.74 -4.45
C PHE A 16 -15.63 0.24 -5.12
N ALA A 17 -16.85 -0.20 -5.39
CA ALA A 17 -17.91 0.66 -5.93
C ALA A 17 -18.73 1.33 -4.81
N ASN A 18 -18.92 0.64 -3.68
CA ASN A 18 -19.67 1.14 -2.55
C ASN A 18 -19.19 0.46 -1.26
N ILE A 19 -18.97 1.25 -0.21
CA ILE A 19 -18.65 0.79 1.14
C ILE A 19 -19.62 1.48 2.11
N ASN A 20 -20.61 0.73 2.60
CA ASN A 20 -21.59 1.23 3.55
C ASN A 20 -21.16 1.00 5.01
N TRP A 21 -20.49 -0.11 5.30
CA TRP A 21 -20.07 -0.47 6.66
C TRP A 21 -18.57 -0.30 6.85
N THR A 22 -18.18 0.56 7.79
CA THR A 22 -16.78 0.75 8.22
C THR A 22 -16.54 0.29 9.66
N SER A 23 -17.60 -0.06 10.40
CA SER A 23 -17.55 -0.58 11.77
C SER A 23 -18.71 -1.56 12.01
N SER A 24 -18.58 -2.45 12.99
CA SER A 24 -19.66 -3.36 13.38
C SER A 24 -20.67 -2.70 14.33
N ALA A 25 -21.88 -3.25 14.40
CA ALA A 25 -22.89 -2.81 15.39
C ALA A 25 -22.41 -3.08 16.83
N THR A 26 -21.68 -4.18 17.07
CA THR A 26 -21.06 -4.48 18.37
C THR A 26 -19.99 -3.47 18.77
N ALA A 27 -19.33 -2.83 17.80
CA ALA A 27 -18.41 -1.73 18.04
C ALA A 27 -19.13 -0.39 18.29
N GLY A 28 -20.46 -0.36 18.35
CA GLY A 28 -21.25 0.85 18.59
C GLY A 28 -21.56 1.66 17.33
N ALA A 29 -21.40 1.09 16.13
CA ALA A 29 -21.78 1.76 14.90
C ALA A 29 -23.31 1.97 14.83
N ILE A 30 -23.73 3.18 14.47
CA ILE A 30 -25.15 3.54 14.31
C ILE A 30 -25.73 3.00 12.98
N THR A 31 -27.04 3.19 12.78
CA THR A 31 -27.72 2.85 11.52
C THR A 31 -26.97 3.44 10.34
N GLY A 32 -26.45 2.58 9.47
CA GLY A 32 -25.54 2.97 8.38
C GLY A 32 -24.09 2.54 8.57
N GLY A 33 -23.75 1.79 9.64
CA GLY A 33 -22.52 1.00 9.71
C GLY A 33 -21.22 1.78 9.93
N ARG A 34 -21.31 3.02 10.40
CA ARG A 34 -20.17 3.95 10.53
C ARG A 34 -20.10 4.53 11.95
N GLY A 35 -18.92 5.02 12.32
CA GLY A 35 -18.69 5.74 13.57
C GLY A 35 -18.66 4.86 14.83
N GLY A 36 -18.43 3.55 14.70
CA GLY A 36 -18.17 2.69 15.85
C GLY A 36 -16.79 2.98 16.47
N HIS A 37 -16.59 2.57 17.72
CA HIS A 37 -15.33 2.71 18.44
C HIS A 37 -14.19 1.91 17.80
N GLN A 38 -14.53 0.82 17.10
CA GLN A 38 -13.58 -0.01 16.36
C GLN A 38 -13.92 0.01 14.88
N SER A 39 -12.92 0.34 14.07
CA SER A 39 -13.01 0.42 12.62
C SER A 39 -12.61 -0.90 11.97
N ALA A 40 -13.13 -1.16 10.78
CA ALA A 40 -12.79 -2.30 9.97
C ALA A 40 -11.34 -2.21 9.49
N LEU A 41 -10.66 -3.36 9.54
CA LEU A 41 -9.40 -3.56 8.82
C LEU A 41 -9.72 -3.81 7.35
N VAL A 42 -8.98 -3.14 6.46
CA VAL A 42 -9.16 -3.29 5.02
C VAL A 42 -7.82 -3.52 4.37
N GLY A 43 -7.76 -4.58 3.59
CA GLY A 43 -6.52 -5.05 3.00
C GLY A 43 -6.71 -6.47 2.46
N PHE A 44 -5.60 -7.14 2.19
CA PHE A 44 -5.62 -8.52 1.75
C PHE A 44 -4.41 -9.28 2.25
N ASN A 45 -4.58 -10.59 2.41
CA ASN A 45 -3.55 -11.51 2.85
C ASN A 45 -2.87 -12.16 1.62
N GLY A 46 -1.57 -12.40 1.69
CA GLY A 46 -0.79 -13.05 0.63
C GLY A 46 -1.09 -14.55 0.44
N GLY A 47 -1.83 -15.18 1.34
CA GLY A 47 -2.31 -16.57 1.21
C GLY A 47 -1.26 -17.64 1.53
N ASN A 48 0.02 -17.29 1.67
CA ASN A 48 1.10 -18.21 2.04
C ASN A 48 1.34 -18.28 3.57
N GLY A 49 0.37 -17.80 4.38
CA GLY A 49 0.48 -17.73 5.84
C GLY A 49 1.38 -16.60 6.36
N THR A 50 2.00 -15.82 5.47
CA THR A 50 2.85 -14.67 5.80
C THR A 50 2.45 -13.46 4.95
N GLY A 51 2.63 -12.26 5.49
CA GLY A 51 2.30 -11.05 4.74
C GLY A 51 0.80 -10.74 4.67
N TYR A 52 0.46 -9.58 5.21
CA TYR A 52 -0.81 -8.89 4.98
C TYR A 52 -0.46 -7.51 4.48
N PHE A 53 -1.19 -7.03 3.49
CA PHE A 53 -1.08 -5.66 3.02
C PHE A 53 -2.31 -4.88 3.46
N GLU A 54 -2.06 -3.86 4.26
CA GLU A 54 -3.06 -2.90 4.71
C GLU A 54 -3.30 -1.85 3.63
N LEU A 55 -4.55 -1.71 3.19
CA LEU A 55 -4.94 -0.62 2.30
C LEU A 55 -5.04 0.69 3.09
N PRO A 56 -4.86 1.86 2.43
CA PRO A 56 -5.05 3.15 3.09
C PRO A 56 -6.40 3.27 3.80
N TYR A 57 -6.43 4.00 4.92
CA TYR A 57 -7.62 4.22 5.75
C TYR A 57 -8.17 2.99 6.49
N SER A 58 -7.45 1.86 6.45
CA SER A 58 -7.74 0.70 7.29
C SER A 58 -7.59 1.06 8.77
N ALA A 59 -8.46 0.50 9.62
CA ALA A 59 -8.56 0.82 11.06
C ALA A 59 -8.82 2.32 11.42
N GLU A 60 -8.87 3.24 10.45
CA GLU A 60 -9.04 4.67 10.69
C GLU A 60 -10.50 5.15 10.63
N GLY A 61 -11.47 4.25 10.39
CA GLY A 61 -12.89 4.57 10.26
C GLY A 61 -13.25 5.26 8.94
N ASN A 62 -12.23 5.55 8.13
CA ASN A 62 -12.29 6.24 6.85
C ASN A 62 -12.18 5.29 5.65
N SER A 63 -12.32 3.98 5.84
CA SER A 63 -12.21 2.98 4.78
C SER A 63 -13.21 3.17 3.62
N TYR A 64 -14.31 3.91 3.83
CA TYR A 64 -15.21 4.34 2.76
C TYR A 64 -14.51 5.18 1.67
N LYS A 65 -13.41 5.85 2.00
CA LYS A 65 -12.61 6.64 1.05
C LYS A 65 -11.96 5.77 -0.02
N LEU A 66 -11.85 4.45 0.20
CA LEU A 66 -11.38 3.51 -0.81
C LEU A 66 -12.24 3.51 -2.09
N VAL A 67 -13.49 3.99 -2.04
CA VAL A 67 -14.35 4.18 -3.23
C VAL A 67 -13.95 5.42 -4.02
N GLN A 68 -13.47 6.47 -3.34
CA GLN A 68 -13.15 7.77 -3.95
C GLN A 68 -11.71 7.80 -4.47
N TYR A 69 -10.79 7.14 -3.76
CA TYR A 69 -9.39 7.05 -4.14
C TYR A 69 -9.09 5.69 -4.78
N GLY A 70 -7.92 5.60 -5.40
CA GLY A 70 -7.45 4.40 -6.04
C GLY A 70 -5.95 4.49 -6.27
N SER A 71 -5.36 3.34 -6.54
CA SER A 71 -3.96 3.23 -6.93
C SER A 71 -3.75 3.43 -8.44
N THR A 72 -4.86 3.50 -9.16
CA THR A 72 -4.92 3.70 -10.60
C THR A 72 -5.62 5.03 -10.91
N GLN A 73 -5.70 5.39 -12.18
CA GLN A 73 -6.45 6.57 -12.64
C GLN A 73 -7.99 6.42 -12.50
N ILE A 74 -8.46 5.30 -11.94
CA ILE A 74 -9.88 4.99 -11.74
C ILE A 74 -10.16 4.96 -10.24
N ALA A 75 -11.08 5.81 -9.79
CA ALA A 75 -11.56 5.83 -8.40
C ALA A 75 -12.14 4.46 -8.01
N GLY A 76 -11.86 4.01 -6.79
CA GLY A 76 -12.32 2.71 -6.33
C GLY A 76 -11.42 1.55 -6.75
N ARG A 77 -10.46 1.76 -7.66
CA ARG A 77 -9.61 0.68 -8.19
C ARG A 77 -8.23 0.68 -7.55
N TRP A 78 -7.91 -0.47 -6.98
CA TRP A 78 -6.73 -0.75 -6.18
C TRP A 78 -6.00 -1.94 -6.80
N LEU A 79 -4.77 -1.73 -7.27
CA LEU A 79 -3.98 -2.71 -8.01
C LEU A 79 -2.64 -2.96 -7.31
N ALA A 80 -2.32 -4.23 -7.09
CA ALA A 80 -1.07 -4.68 -6.48
C ALA A 80 -0.46 -5.80 -7.32
N ARG A 81 0.87 -5.82 -7.41
CA ARG A 81 1.65 -6.98 -7.85
C ARG A 81 1.80 -7.93 -6.66
N ILE A 82 1.65 -9.23 -6.91
CA ILE A 82 1.50 -10.26 -5.86
C ILE A 82 2.33 -11.54 -6.13
N ASP A 83 3.39 -11.45 -6.92
CA ASP A 83 4.18 -12.63 -7.32
C ASP A 83 5.15 -13.11 -6.23
N GLU A 84 6.05 -12.27 -5.75
CA GLU A 84 7.02 -12.63 -4.68
C GLU A 84 6.71 -11.92 -3.37
N GLN A 85 6.43 -10.62 -3.47
CA GLN A 85 5.97 -9.78 -2.38
C GLN A 85 4.80 -8.93 -2.87
N ILE A 86 3.94 -8.54 -1.94
CA ILE A 86 2.83 -7.64 -2.24
C ILE A 86 3.41 -6.25 -2.47
N GLN A 87 3.53 -5.87 -3.74
CA GLN A 87 4.02 -4.56 -4.15
C GLN A 87 2.86 -3.73 -4.67
N TYR A 88 2.63 -2.57 -4.05
CA TYR A 88 1.54 -1.70 -4.42
C TYR A 88 1.93 -0.82 -5.61
N GLY A 89 1.10 -0.79 -6.65
CA GLY A 89 1.32 0.06 -7.81
C GLY A 89 0.44 1.29 -7.73
N GLY A 90 1.00 2.48 -7.92
CA GLY A 90 0.19 3.70 -8.06
C GLY A 90 0.81 4.97 -7.51
N CYS A 91 0.44 6.08 -8.13
CA CYS A 91 0.67 7.41 -7.59
C CYS A 91 -0.58 7.87 -6.86
N SER A 92 -0.57 7.85 -5.54
CA SER A 92 -1.58 8.56 -4.78
C SER A 92 -1.07 9.98 -4.47
N ASN A 93 -1.96 10.97 -4.44
CA ASN A 93 -1.62 12.33 -4.02
C ASN A 93 -1.24 12.40 -2.52
N GLU A 94 -1.46 11.32 -1.78
CA GLU A 94 -0.95 11.18 -0.42
C GLU A 94 0.51 10.74 -0.52
N SER A 95 1.41 11.57 0.01
CA SER A 95 2.86 11.31 0.13
C SER A 95 3.19 10.18 1.12
N ARG A 96 2.18 9.40 1.51
CA ARG A 96 2.28 8.26 2.43
C ARG A 96 2.29 6.97 1.62
N GLY A 97 3.42 6.69 0.99
CA GLY A 97 3.71 5.37 0.43
C GLY A 97 4.94 4.78 1.10
N THR A 98 4.96 3.46 1.21
CA THR A 98 6.15 2.73 1.65
C THR A 98 7.22 2.81 0.55
N LEU A 99 8.46 3.07 0.98
CA LEU A 99 9.62 3.00 0.12
C LEU A 99 10.11 1.55 0.12
N GLU A 100 10.22 0.98 -1.06
CA GLU A 100 10.70 -0.37 -1.30
C GLU A 100 12.15 -0.34 -1.79
N THR A 101 12.95 -1.25 -1.26
CA THR A 101 14.35 -1.38 -1.66
C THR A 101 14.51 -2.69 -2.42
N SER A 102 15.32 -2.68 -3.47
CA SER A 102 15.61 -3.89 -4.26
C SER A 102 16.22 -5.01 -3.42
N GLN A 103 16.87 -4.68 -2.31
CA GLN A 103 17.47 -5.62 -1.36
C GLN A 103 17.26 -5.10 0.05
N GLN A 104 16.71 -5.94 0.93
CA GLN A 104 16.47 -5.60 2.34
C GLN A 104 17.70 -5.87 3.23
N TYR A 105 18.77 -6.40 2.66
CA TYR A 105 19.99 -6.78 3.37
C TYR A 105 21.21 -6.46 2.51
N GLY A 106 22.34 -6.19 3.17
CA GLY A 106 23.60 -5.85 2.53
C GLY A 106 24.79 -6.28 3.38
N ASN A 107 25.98 -6.23 2.80
CA ASN A 107 27.21 -6.48 3.54
C ASN A 107 27.62 -5.25 4.39
N MET A 108 28.34 -5.49 5.49
CA MET A 108 28.85 -4.40 6.34
C MET A 108 29.99 -3.60 5.68
N LEU A 109 30.56 -4.11 4.58
CA LEU A 109 31.63 -3.45 3.84
C LEU A 109 31.11 -2.37 2.87
N GLY A 110 29.82 -2.36 2.56
CA GLY A 110 29.24 -1.49 1.55
C GLY A 110 29.73 -1.81 0.13
N GLY A 111 29.59 -0.83 -0.76
CA GLY A 111 30.04 -0.91 -2.16
C GLY A 111 29.04 -1.55 -3.13
N PHE A 112 27.82 -1.84 -2.69
CA PHE A 112 26.74 -2.28 -3.58
C PHE A 112 25.79 -1.11 -3.90
N ALA A 113 25.22 -1.12 -5.09
CA ALA A 113 24.17 -0.18 -5.47
C ALA A 113 22.81 -0.70 -4.98
N LEU A 114 22.03 0.17 -4.37
CA LEU A 114 20.68 -0.14 -3.90
C LEU A 114 19.66 0.62 -4.74
N ASN A 115 18.86 -0.11 -5.51
CA ASN A 115 17.73 0.51 -6.20
C ASN A 115 16.61 0.75 -5.20
N VAL A 116 16.15 1.99 -5.17
CA VAL A 116 15.06 2.45 -4.33
C VAL A 116 13.87 2.76 -5.21
N SER A 117 12.72 2.25 -4.82
CA SER A 117 11.42 2.53 -5.44
C SER A 117 10.45 2.92 -4.33
N GLY A 118 9.34 3.59 -4.65
CA GLY A 118 8.44 4.04 -3.60
C GLY A 118 7.28 4.84 -4.15
N PRO A 119 6.63 5.69 -3.33
CA PRO A 119 5.55 6.54 -3.82
C PRO A 119 6.06 7.43 -4.95
N CYS A 120 5.14 7.96 -5.73
CA CYS A 120 5.49 8.66 -6.96
C CYS A 120 6.32 9.91 -6.73
N TYR A 121 7.63 9.73 -6.91
CA TYR A 121 8.62 10.78 -6.86
C TYR A 121 8.42 11.73 -8.03
N ARG A 122 8.25 13.01 -7.73
CA ARG A 122 8.32 14.08 -8.73
C ARG A 122 9.79 14.31 -9.08
N PRO A 123 10.11 14.80 -10.30
CA PRO A 123 11.48 15.13 -10.69
C PRO A 123 12.24 16.06 -9.71
N THR A 124 11.49 16.84 -8.92
CA THR A 124 12.02 17.80 -7.93
C THR A 124 12.20 17.21 -6.53
N ASP A 125 11.71 16.00 -6.26
CA ASP A 125 11.79 15.42 -4.92
C ASP A 125 13.22 14.99 -4.60
N ILE A 126 13.67 15.31 -3.39
CA ILE A 126 14.98 14.91 -2.86
C ILE A 126 14.78 13.63 -2.05
N ILE A 127 15.40 12.55 -2.49
CA ILE A 127 15.33 11.25 -1.83
C ILE A 127 16.57 11.09 -0.95
N LYS A 128 16.35 10.93 0.36
CA LYS A 128 17.41 10.68 1.33
C LYS A 128 17.16 9.35 2.01
N MET A 129 18.21 8.55 2.17
CA MET A 129 18.18 7.32 2.98
C MET A 129 19.03 7.51 4.23
N GLN A 130 18.52 7.02 5.36
CA GLN A 130 19.25 7.02 6.63
C GLN A 130 19.58 5.58 7.03
N PHE A 131 20.87 5.29 7.16
CA PHE A 131 21.40 4.04 7.69
C PHE A 131 22.01 4.34 9.05
N ASP A 132 21.24 4.08 10.11
CA ASP A 132 21.63 4.41 11.48
C ASP A 132 21.93 5.92 11.64
N GLU A 133 23.19 6.31 11.79
CA GLU A 133 23.61 7.72 11.89
C GLU A 133 24.00 8.36 10.53
N ILE A 134 24.09 7.57 9.46
CA ILE A 134 24.56 8.04 8.15
C ILE A 134 23.37 8.40 7.26
N THR A 135 23.32 9.65 6.78
CA THR A 135 22.35 10.08 5.76
C THR A 135 23.01 10.17 4.40
N ILE A 136 22.42 9.52 3.40
CA ILE A 136 22.92 9.48 2.02
C ILE A 136 21.85 10.06 1.10
N ASP A 137 22.26 10.92 0.18
CA ASP A 137 21.40 11.43 -0.88
C ASP A 137 21.40 10.43 -2.04
N CYS A 138 20.21 9.97 -2.45
CA CYS A 138 20.09 9.05 -3.58
C CYS A 138 20.30 9.81 -4.89
N GLU A 139 21.22 9.31 -5.72
CA GLU A 139 21.27 9.70 -7.14
C GLU A 139 20.12 9.06 -7.92
N ARG A 140 19.68 9.77 -8.95
CA ARG A 140 18.45 9.48 -9.69
C ARG A 140 18.72 9.01 -11.10
#